data_AF-A0AAD8X437-F1
#
_entry.id   AF-A0AAD8X437-F1
#
_cell.length_a   1.000
_cell.length_b   1.000
_cell.length_c   1.000
_cell.angle_alpha   90.00
_cell.angle_beta   90.00
_cell.angle_gamma   90.00
#
_symmetry.space_group_name_H-M   'P 1'
#
loop_
_entity.id
_entity.type
_entity.pdbx_description
1 polymer ?
#
loop_
_entity_poly.entity_id
_entity_poly.type
_entity_poly.pdbx_seq_one_letter_code
_entity_poly.pdbx_strand_id
1 'polypeptide(L)'
;MEACSVARIMSLGHLDLTILHKLLALSPGSHMKFRIEPPLVETETETVVQDSHRKFRKDPPLMEAETVVPNSYRKFRKDTLLMETGTVVEILDRKFREDPLLMEAETVVQNSPELPLDVLMDIFAQLEIPDFIRAGSVCSAWRSAYTILHNQIEQYKRRQTPCLLYTSESVADNVACLYSLAEKRVYNITLPDPPIRSRYLIGSSHGWLVTADDKSELHLLNPITGQQIALPPVITIEHVKPILDDAGAISKYELWDDLDVEIHDLDKLRDCLYFRAYVFPDPSTGSYIVVVTLFPYSRLLFARVGDCKWTLLPPGEDYEQCIHMDGLLYAFTRTGQIDAFDLTGPTFTRNVIADEMENHISGMDGWMYAVQAPCGDLLQVCRGAEVTEDIMLETDKIMVYKADMSAKKLVKMNGLRDHVLFIGRSQSQCLSAEEYPQLKTNCVYFTDDETFVSRYKNNRRDIGILNLENGGREEIASELWCNWPNPIWITPNITRMNMGVYK
;
A
#
# COMPACT_ATOMS: atom_id res chain seq x y z
N MET A 1 18.26 -19.70 -39.25
CA MET A 1 16.89 -19.83 -38.72
C MET A 1 16.63 -18.61 -37.87
N GLU A 2 15.66 -17.84 -38.37
CA GLU A 2 14.98 -16.64 -37.87
C GLU A 2 15.53 -15.82 -36.70
N ALA A 3 15.88 -14.57 -37.03
CA ALA A 3 15.68 -13.41 -36.18
C ALA A 3 14.20 -13.27 -35.78
N CYS A 4 13.95 -12.99 -34.50
CA CYS A 4 12.64 -12.57 -33.98
C CYS A 4 12.88 -11.38 -33.03
N SER A 5 13.38 -10.24 -33.52
CA SER A 5 12.66 -9.11 -34.13
C SER A 5 11.57 -8.49 -33.23
N VAL A 6 11.99 -7.59 -32.34
CA VAL A 6 11.14 -6.48 -31.85
C VAL A 6 10.52 -5.72 -33.04
N ALA A 7 11.21 -5.71 -34.20
CA ALA A 7 10.73 -5.15 -35.46
C ALA A 7 9.60 -5.92 -36.17
N ARG A 8 9.43 -7.26 -36.02
CA ARG A 8 8.22 -7.94 -36.56
C ARG A 8 7.00 -7.79 -35.64
N ILE A 9 7.20 -7.50 -34.35
CA ILE A 9 6.08 -7.26 -33.42
C ILE A 9 5.31 -5.98 -33.80
N MET A 10 5.94 -5.04 -34.52
CA MET A 10 5.35 -3.73 -34.81
C MET A 10 4.79 -3.54 -36.23
N SER A 11 4.68 -4.59 -37.07
CA SER A 11 4.05 -4.44 -38.40
C SER A 11 2.51 -4.46 -38.37
N LEU A 12 1.89 -4.44 -37.20
CA LEU A 12 0.45 -4.33 -37.00
C LEU A 12 0.23 -3.25 -35.94
N GLY A 13 -0.65 -2.28 -36.22
CA GLY A 13 -0.89 -1.06 -35.43
C GLY A 13 -1.50 -1.25 -34.03
N HIS A 14 -1.10 -2.30 -33.30
CA HIS A 14 -1.43 -2.53 -31.91
C HIS A 14 -0.18 -3.04 -31.19
N LEU A 15 0.48 -2.15 -30.45
CA LEU A 15 1.54 -2.52 -29.53
C LEU A 15 0.94 -3.40 -28.43
N ASP A 16 1.25 -4.69 -28.42
CA ASP A 16 0.81 -5.56 -27.31
C ASP A 16 1.71 -5.30 -26.09
N LEU A 17 1.22 -4.46 -25.18
CA LEU A 17 1.87 -4.14 -23.90
C LEU A 17 2.24 -5.42 -23.13
N THR A 18 1.53 -6.53 -23.33
CA THR A 18 1.82 -7.84 -22.72
C THR A 18 3.21 -8.35 -23.09
N ILE A 19 3.66 -8.15 -24.33
CA ILE A 19 4.98 -8.55 -24.79
C ILE A 19 6.07 -7.69 -24.12
N LEU A 20 5.81 -6.40 -23.99
CA LEU A 20 6.71 -5.47 -23.33
C LEU A 20 6.87 -5.80 -21.84
N HIS A 21 5.79 -6.12 -21.14
CA HIS A 21 5.84 -6.58 -19.74
C HIS A 21 6.70 -7.84 -19.56
N LYS A 22 6.59 -8.80 -20.49
CA LYS A 22 7.43 -10.01 -20.50
C LYS A 22 8.90 -9.70 -20.75
N LEU A 23 9.21 -8.77 -21.67
CA LEU A 23 10.59 -8.35 -21.94
C LEU A 23 11.20 -7.61 -20.75
N LEU A 24 10.45 -6.72 -20.10
CA LEU A 24 10.89 -6.04 -18.89
C LEU A 24 11.19 -7.04 -17.78
N ALA A 25 10.39 -8.10 -17.63
CA ALA A 25 10.60 -9.16 -16.66
C ALA A 25 11.94 -9.90 -16.82
N LEU A 26 12.43 -10.04 -18.05
CA LEU A 26 13.66 -10.76 -18.40
C LEU A 26 14.93 -9.89 -18.32
N SER A 27 14.82 -8.57 -18.15
CA SER A 27 15.96 -7.66 -18.16
C SER A 27 16.84 -7.81 -16.90
N PRO A 28 18.15 -8.16 -17.03
CA PRO A 28 19.05 -8.36 -15.89
C PRO A 28 19.45 -7.08 -15.13
N GLY A 29 19.11 -5.90 -15.65
CA GLY A 29 19.60 -4.61 -15.15
C GLY A 29 18.87 -4.04 -13.92
N SER A 30 17.91 -4.76 -13.34
CA SER A 30 16.96 -4.23 -12.34
C SER A 30 17.51 -4.02 -10.91
N HIS A 31 18.83 -4.13 -10.73
CA HIS A 31 19.50 -4.02 -9.42
C HIS A 31 19.31 -2.69 -8.68
N MET A 32 18.73 -1.65 -9.30
CA MET A 32 18.68 -0.33 -8.66
C MET A 32 17.43 -0.05 -7.82
N LYS A 33 16.32 -0.81 -7.90
CA LYS A 33 15.15 -0.57 -7.00
C LYS A 33 13.99 -1.58 -7.02
N PHE A 34 13.80 -2.36 -8.09
CA PHE A 34 12.63 -3.23 -8.27
C PHE A 34 13.08 -4.65 -8.66
N ARG A 35 13.06 -5.60 -7.72
CA ARG A 35 13.32 -7.02 -8.00
C ARG A 35 12.00 -7.79 -8.06
N ILE A 36 11.84 -8.70 -9.04
CA ILE A 36 10.68 -9.61 -9.11
C ILE A 36 11.03 -10.94 -8.44
N GLU A 37 10.06 -11.55 -7.76
CA GLU A 37 10.12 -12.97 -7.38
C GLU A 37 9.68 -13.88 -8.53
N PRO A 38 10.36 -15.01 -8.77
CA PRO A 38 9.89 -16.02 -9.73
C PRO A 38 8.55 -16.64 -9.24
N PRO A 39 7.64 -17.03 -10.15
CA PRO A 39 6.38 -17.65 -9.77
C PRO A 39 6.61 -18.94 -8.99
N LEU A 40 5.91 -19.10 -7.86
CA LEU A 40 5.89 -20.33 -7.08
C LEU A 40 5.21 -21.42 -7.91
N VAL A 41 5.95 -22.50 -8.20
CA VAL A 41 5.40 -23.71 -8.82
C VAL A 41 4.66 -24.47 -7.73
N GLU A 42 3.32 -24.42 -7.74
CA GLU A 42 2.49 -25.29 -6.93
C GLU A 42 2.64 -26.72 -7.44
N THR A 43 3.36 -27.56 -6.70
CA THR A 43 3.30 -29.00 -6.88
C THR A 43 2.08 -29.50 -6.12
N GLU A 44 0.99 -29.77 -6.84
CA GLU A 44 -0.14 -30.54 -6.31
C GLU A 44 0.34 -31.94 -5.90
N THR A 45 0.41 -32.19 -4.60
CA THR A 45 0.47 -33.57 -4.08
C THR A 45 -0.93 -33.92 -3.56
N GLU A 46 -1.65 -34.73 -4.34
CA GLU A 46 -2.88 -35.39 -3.91
C GLU A 46 -2.60 -36.29 -2.69
N THR A 47 -3.05 -35.89 -1.51
CA THR A 47 -3.17 -36.79 -0.35
C THR A 47 -4.62 -37.24 -0.21
N VAL A 48 -4.83 -38.53 -0.48
CA VAL A 48 -6.07 -39.27 -0.24
C VAL A 48 -6.39 -39.28 1.26
N VAL A 49 -7.51 -38.65 1.63
CA VAL A 49 -8.07 -38.71 2.99
C VAL A 49 -8.87 -40.01 3.12
N GLN A 50 -8.46 -40.87 4.06
CA GLN A 50 -9.30 -41.97 4.56
C GLN A 50 -9.95 -41.59 5.88
N ASP A 51 -11.28 -41.59 5.86
CA ASP A 51 -12.18 -41.49 7.01
C ASP A 51 -11.86 -42.51 8.10
N SER A 52 -11.84 -42.05 9.35
CA SER A 52 -12.25 -42.92 10.47
C SER A 52 -12.90 -42.12 11.60
N HIS A 53 -14.19 -42.38 11.77
CA HIS A 53 -15.01 -41.92 12.87
C HIS A 53 -14.53 -42.41 14.24
N ARG A 54 -14.48 -41.52 15.24
CA ARG A 54 -14.76 -41.88 16.64
C ARG A 54 -15.27 -40.70 17.46
N LYS A 55 -16.54 -40.79 17.87
CA LYS A 55 -17.21 -39.94 18.87
C LYS A 55 -16.65 -40.23 20.27
N PHE A 56 -16.44 -39.20 21.11
CA PHE A 56 -16.75 -39.22 22.55
C PHE A 56 -17.04 -37.81 23.09
N ARG A 57 -17.88 -37.75 24.13
CA ARG A 57 -18.60 -36.59 24.69
C ARG A 57 -17.81 -35.82 25.79
N LYS A 58 -18.06 -34.51 25.84
CA LYS A 58 -18.31 -33.56 26.96
C LYS A 58 -17.33 -33.39 28.15
N ASP A 59 -16.73 -32.18 28.17
CA ASP A 59 -16.53 -31.13 29.22
C ASP A 59 -15.92 -31.44 30.62
N PRO A 60 -15.47 -30.42 31.40
CA PRO A 60 -14.12 -29.80 31.47
C PRO A 60 -13.47 -29.96 32.88
N PRO A 61 -12.26 -29.39 33.18
CA PRO A 61 -12.24 -28.10 33.92
C PRO A 61 -10.96 -27.20 33.78
N LEU A 62 -11.11 -26.02 34.40
CA LEU A 62 -10.27 -24.86 34.77
C LEU A 62 -8.74 -24.96 34.99
N MET A 63 -8.08 -23.84 34.63
CA MET A 63 -6.87 -23.13 35.14
C MET A 63 -5.81 -23.89 35.96
N GLU A 64 -4.54 -23.79 35.52
CA GLU A 64 -3.47 -23.02 36.18
C GLU A 64 -2.16 -23.05 35.37
N ALA A 65 -1.38 -21.98 35.47
CA ALA A 65 -0.12 -21.77 34.81
C ALA A 65 1.02 -22.52 35.52
N GLU A 66 1.98 -23.06 34.78
CA GLU A 66 3.40 -23.04 35.17
C GLU A 66 4.34 -23.45 34.03
N THR A 67 5.43 -22.68 33.94
CA THR A 67 6.60 -22.81 33.07
C THR A 67 7.39 -24.11 33.30
N VAL A 68 7.68 -24.88 32.24
CA VAL A 68 8.81 -25.83 32.23
C VAL A 68 9.42 -25.95 30.82
N VAL A 69 10.70 -25.56 30.73
CA VAL A 69 11.64 -25.85 29.63
C VAL A 69 12.03 -27.33 29.67
N PRO A 70 12.27 -27.99 28.52
CA PRO A 70 13.50 -28.78 28.46
C PRO A 70 14.27 -28.66 27.14
N ASN A 71 15.54 -28.28 27.30
CA ASN A 71 16.64 -28.64 26.42
C ASN A 71 16.72 -30.17 26.27
N SER A 72 16.87 -30.69 25.05
CA SER A 72 17.78 -31.82 24.83
C SER A 72 18.32 -31.86 23.40
N TYR A 73 19.65 -31.76 23.34
CA TYR A 73 20.48 -32.11 22.20
C TYR A 73 20.31 -33.60 21.85
N ARG A 74 20.13 -33.93 20.56
CA ARG A 74 20.58 -35.22 20.00
C ARG A 74 21.08 -35.08 18.57
N LYS A 75 22.37 -35.41 18.45
CA LYS A 75 23.24 -35.49 17.28
C LYS A 75 23.18 -36.92 16.72
N PHE A 76 22.86 -37.16 15.45
CA PHE A 76 23.25 -38.35 14.67
C PHE A 76 23.06 -38.05 13.17
N ARG A 77 24.17 -37.86 12.44
CA ARG A 77 24.86 -38.77 11.50
C ARG A 77 24.34 -38.69 10.06
N LYS A 78 25.25 -38.26 9.19
CA LYS A 78 25.28 -38.50 7.74
C LYS A 78 25.18 -40.00 7.49
N ASP A 79 24.31 -40.39 6.57
CA ASP A 79 24.54 -41.55 5.71
C ASP A 79 24.27 -41.17 4.26
N THR A 80 25.27 -41.47 3.44
CA THR A 80 25.34 -41.31 2.00
C THR A 80 24.83 -42.60 1.38
N LEU A 81 23.88 -42.52 0.43
CA LEU A 81 23.58 -43.62 -0.47
C LEU A 81 23.35 -43.09 -1.88
N LEU A 82 24.22 -43.57 -2.77
CA LEU A 82 24.19 -43.42 -4.22
C LEU A 82 22.92 -44.07 -4.79
N MET A 83 22.30 -43.41 -5.76
CA MET A 83 21.67 -44.09 -6.90
C MET A 83 21.90 -43.28 -8.18
N GLU A 84 22.45 -43.99 -9.15
CA GLU A 84 22.78 -43.57 -10.50
C GLU A 84 21.50 -43.49 -11.36
N THR A 85 21.37 -42.45 -12.18
CA THR A 85 20.61 -42.50 -13.43
C THR A 85 21.35 -41.71 -14.50
N GLY A 86 21.89 -42.43 -15.48
CA GLY A 86 22.49 -41.86 -16.68
C GLY A 86 21.49 -41.68 -17.83
N THR A 87 21.98 -40.98 -18.85
CA THR A 87 21.63 -41.06 -20.29
C THR A 87 20.39 -40.31 -20.81
N VAL A 88 20.55 -39.03 -21.20
CA VAL A 88 19.88 -38.40 -22.39
C VAL A 88 20.69 -37.22 -22.98
N VAL A 89 22.03 -37.29 -23.10
CA VAL A 89 22.82 -36.21 -23.76
C VAL A 89 23.66 -36.70 -24.95
N GLU A 90 23.68 -38.00 -25.24
CA GLU A 90 24.45 -38.55 -26.37
C GLU A 90 23.59 -39.08 -27.52
N ILE A 91 22.59 -38.32 -27.97
CA ILE A 91 22.02 -38.52 -29.32
C ILE A 91 21.67 -37.14 -29.85
N LEU A 92 22.65 -36.44 -30.44
CA LEU A 92 22.46 -35.45 -31.52
C LEU A 92 23.78 -34.88 -32.07
N ASP A 93 24.95 -35.40 -31.67
CA ASP A 93 26.23 -34.92 -32.19
C ASP A 93 26.91 -35.90 -33.15
N ARG A 94 26.19 -36.27 -34.22
CA ARG A 94 26.76 -37.06 -35.34
C ARG A 94 26.00 -36.82 -36.65
N LYS A 95 26.20 -35.66 -37.25
CA LYS A 95 26.24 -35.46 -38.72
C LYS A 95 26.68 -34.02 -39.00
N PHE A 96 27.44 -33.84 -40.08
CA PHE A 96 28.17 -32.63 -40.50
C PHE A 96 29.59 -32.50 -39.94
N ARG A 97 30.49 -33.33 -40.47
CA ARG A 97 31.87 -32.90 -40.78
C ARG A 97 31.93 -32.66 -42.29
N GLU A 98 32.28 -31.45 -42.70
CA GLU A 98 33.00 -31.15 -43.94
C GLU A 98 33.67 -29.76 -43.80
N ASP A 99 34.77 -29.58 -44.52
CA ASP A 99 35.94 -28.71 -44.30
C ASP A 99 35.73 -27.18 -44.12
N PRO A 100 36.73 -26.47 -43.54
CA PRO A 100 36.73 -25.02 -43.37
C PRO A 100 37.35 -24.33 -44.59
N LEU A 101 36.63 -23.38 -45.20
CA LEU A 101 37.23 -22.36 -46.06
C LEU A 101 36.98 -20.98 -45.46
N LEU A 102 38.09 -20.32 -45.15
CA LEU A 102 38.22 -18.95 -44.67
C LEU A 102 37.40 -17.99 -45.54
N MET A 103 36.31 -17.46 -44.98
CA MET A 103 35.76 -16.18 -45.41
C MET A 103 35.97 -15.18 -44.29
N GLU A 104 36.60 -14.07 -44.66
CA GLU A 104 36.90 -12.92 -43.83
C GLU A 104 35.63 -12.47 -43.10
N ALA A 105 35.67 -12.52 -41.77
CA ALA A 105 34.61 -11.95 -40.96
C ALA A 105 34.74 -10.42 -41.03
N GLU A 106 34.02 -9.82 -41.97
CA GLU A 106 33.62 -8.42 -41.83
C GLU A 106 32.89 -8.30 -40.49
N THR A 107 33.45 -7.50 -39.59
CA THR A 107 32.79 -7.07 -38.37
C THR A 107 31.58 -6.22 -38.75
N VAL A 108 30.46 -6.88 -39.03
CA VAL A 108 29.15 -6.24 -39.06
C VAL A 108 28.87 -5.83 -37.62
N VAL A 109 29.12 -4.55 -37.31
CA VAL A 109 28.51 -3.89 -36.16
C VAL A 109 27.01 -3.95 -36.40
N GLN A 110 26.39 -4.99 -35.86
CA GLN A 110 24.97 -5.22 -35.96
C GLN A 110 24.29 -4.22 -35.02
N ASN A 111 24.16 -2.97 -35.47
CA ASN A 111 23.27 -2.01 -34.85
C ASN A 111 21.86 -2.58 -34.97
N SER A 112 21.35 -3.19 -33.90
CA SER A 112 19.93 -3.46 -33.78
C SER A 112 19.19 -2.15 -34.06
N PRO A 113 18.13 -2.13 -34.90
CA PRO A 113 17.36 -0.92 -35.08
C PRO A 113 16.71 -0.58 -33.74
N GLU A 114 17.30 0.37 -33.02
CA GLU A 114 16.70 0.93 -31.82
C GLU A 114 15.48 1.73 -32.25
N LEU A 115 14.37 1.55 -31.53
CA LEU A 115 13.16 2.32 -31.77
C LEU A 115 13.49 3.82 -31.66
N PRO A 116 12.87 4.66 -32.51
CA PRO A 116 12.96 6.10 -32.36
C PRO A 116 12.59 6.54 -30.93
N LEU A 117 13.25 7.60 -30.46
CA LEU A 117 13.15 8.08 -29.09
C LEU A 117 11.72 8.50 -28.72
N ASP A 118 11.04 9.16 -29.65
CA ASP A 118 9.63 9.56 -29.57
C ASP A 118 8.71 8.36 -29.40
N VAL A 119 8.90 7.31 -30.20
CA VAL A 119 8.12 6.07 -30.08
C VAL A 119 8.35 5.40 -28.73
N LEU A 120 9.60 5.35 -28.24
CA LEU A 120 9.89 4.82 -26.90
C LEU A 120 9.20 5.64 -25.80
N MET A 121 9.19 6.97 -25.91
CA MET A 121 8.51 7.84 -24.97
C MET A 121 7.00 7.61 -24.97
N ASP A 122 6.38 7.47 -26.14
CA ASP A 122 4.94 7.17 -26.25
C ASP A 122 4.59 5.81 -25.63
N ILE A 123 5.44 4.79 -25.83
CA ILE A 123 5.28 3.49 -25.19
C ILE A 123 5.40 3.63 -23.67
N PHE A 124 6.41 4.33 -23.19
CA PHE A 124 6.68 4.50 -21.76
C PHE A 124 5.58 5.30 -21.05
N ALA A 125 4.97 6.27 -21.73
CA ALA A 125 3.83 7.02 -21.22
C ALA A 125 2.60 6.13 -20.96
N GLN A 126 2.54 4.94 -21.56
CA GLN A 126 1.48 3.95 -21.35
C GLN A 126 1.82 2.88 -20.29
N LEU A 127 2.99 2.96 -19.64
CA LEU A 127 3.37 1.98 -18.61
C LEU A 127 2.91 2.42 -17.21
N GLU A 128 2.51 1.44 -16.38
CA GLU A 128 2.46 1.66 -14.93
C GLU A 128 3.87 1.99 -14.42
N ILE A 129 3.93 2.81 -13.35
CA ILE A 129 5.17 3.34 -12.79
C ILE A 129 6.25 2.28 -12.52
N PRO A 130 5.93 1.11 -11.93
CA PRO A 130 6.94 0.09 -11.68
C PRO A 130 7.66 -0.36 -12.97
N ASP A 131 6.93 -0.54 -14.06
CA ASP A 131 7.51 -0.91 -15.36
C ASP A 131 8.18 0.26 -16.06
N PHE A 132 7.61 1.46 -15.95
CA PHE A 132 8.25 2.68 -16.44
C PHE A 132 9.66 2.86 -15.86
N ILE A 133 9.83 2.66 -14.55
CA ILE A 133 11.15 2.74 -13.88
C ILE A 133 12.10 1.67 -14.40
N ARG A 134 11.60 0.45 -14.59
CA ARG A 134 12.42 -0.66 -15.11
C ARG A 134 12.85 -0.46 -16.54
N ALA A 135 12.02 0.19 -17.36
CA ALA A 135 12.36 0.51 -18.74
C ALA A 135 13.67 1.32 -18.82
N GLY A 136 13.90 2.26 -17.89
CA GLY A 136 15.15 3.01 -17.79
C GLY A 136 16.40 2.19 -17.43
N SER A 137 16.24 0.90 -17.10
CA SER A 137 17.34 -0.02 -16.75
C SER A 137 17.74 -0.97 -17.89
N VAL A 138 17.05 -0.95 -19.03
CA VAL A 138 17.23 -1.93 -20.11
C VAL A 138 18.50 -1.65 -20.95
N CYS A 139 18.59 -0.48 -21.57
CA CYS A 139 19.76 -0.04 -22.36
C CYS A 139 19.91 1.49 -22.31
N SER A 140 20.96 2.03 -22.92
CA SER A 140 21.23 3.48 -22.97
C SER A 140 20.12 4.28 -23.69
N ALA A 141 19.59 3.76 -24.81
CA ALA A 141 18.52 4.43 -25.54
C ALA A 141 17.22 4.52 -24.71
N TRP A 142 16.84 3.42 -24.06
CA TRP A 142 15.67 3.39 -23.16
C TRP A 142 15.88 4.26 -21.94
N ARG A 143 17.09 4.28 -21.36
CA ARG A 143 17.43 5.20 -20.27
C ARG A 143 17.27 6.66 -20.70
N SER A 144 17.68 7.01 -21.92
CA SER A 144 17.50 8.36 -22.47
C SER A 144 16.02 8.72 -22.60
N ALA A 145 15.21 7.84 -23.21
CA ALA A 145 13.76 8.03 -23.33
C ALA A 145 13.08 8.20 -21.96
N TYR A 146 13.43 7.31 -21.03
CA TYR A 146 12.97 7.35 -19.64
C TYR A 146 13.33 8.68 -18.96
N THR A 147 14.58 9.13 -19.03
CA THR A 147 15.01 10.36 -18.35
C THR A 147 14.29 11.58 -18.90
N ILE A 148 14.09 11.68 -20.21
CA ILE A 148 13.36 12.80 -20.82
C ILE A 148 11.90 12.78 -20.36
N LEU A 149 11.23 11.62 -20.47
CA LEU A 149 9.84 11.49 -20.07
C LEU A 149 9.64 11.71 -18.57
N HIS A 150 10.56 11.21 -17.74
CA HIS A 150 10.54 11.39 -16.28
C HIS A 150 10.59 12.86 -15.90
N ASN A 151 11.42 13.66 -16.58
CA ASN A 151 11.50 15.10 -16.36
C ASN A 151 10.26 15.87 -16.87
N GLN A 152 9.48 15.26 -17.75
CA GLN A 152 8.25 15.83 -18.32
C GLN A 152 6.99 15.16 -17.76
N ILE A 153 7.09 14.34 -16.71
CA ILE A 153 6.01 13.42 -16.35
C ILE A 153 4.70 14.12 -15.96
N GLU A 154 4.77 15.37 -15.50
CA GLU A 154 3.56 16.15 -15.23
C GLU A 154 2.69 16.38 -16.48
N GLN A 155 3.29 16.31 -17.67
CA GLN A 155 2.64 16.41 -18.98
C GLN A 155 2.06 15.05 -19.44
N TYR A 156 2.59 13.95 -18.92
CA TYR A 156 2.24 12.57 -19.28
C TYR A 156 1.67 11.84 -18.07
N LYS A 157 0.52 12.32 -17.57
CA LYS A 157 -0.16 11.71 -16.42
C LYS A 157 -1.00 10.52 -16.86
N ARG A 158 -0.37 9.36 -17.00
CA ARG A 158 -1.10 8.09 -16.93
C ARG A 158 -1.57 7.88 -15.48
N ARG A 159 -2.86 7.65 -15.31
CA ARG A 159 -3.43 7.29 -14.00
C ARG A 159 -2.89 5.93 -13.57
N GLN A 160 -2.58 5.78 -12.29
CA GLN A 160 -1.85 4.63 -11.76
C GLN A 160 -2.79 3.74 -10.97
N THR A 161 -2.67 2.43 -11.17
CA THR A 161 -3.48 1.47 -10.44
C THR A 161 -3.02 1.42 -8.98
N PRO A 162 -3.93 1.46 -8.00
CA PRO A 162 -3.57 1.18 -6.61
C PRO A 162 -2.88 -0.18 -6.49
N CYS A 163 -1.84 -0.20 -5.67
CA CYS A 163 -1.04 -1.37 -5.36
C CYS A 163 -1.14 -1.66 -3.86
N LEU A 164 -1.05 -2.94 -3.50
CA LEU A 164 -0.96 -3.33 -2.09
C LEU A 164 0.51 -3.30 -1.67
N LEU A 165 0.84 -2.45 -0.71
CA LEU A 165 2.18 -2.39 -0.11
C LEU A 165 2.18 -3.15 1.21
N TYR A 166 3.16 -4.03 1.40
CA TYR A 166 3.32 -4.82 2.62
C TYR A 166 4.79 -5.18 2.88
N THR A 167 5.07 -5.81 4.01
CA THR A 167 6.37 -6.46 4.29
C THR A 167 6.19 -7.97 4.32
N SER A 168 7.23 -8.74 4.02
CA SER A 168 7.19 -10.22 4.07
C SER A 168 8.39 -10.76 4.85
N GLU A 169 8.22 -11.87 5.58
CA GLU A 169 9.32 -12.48 6.35
C GLU A 169 10.45 -13.01 5.44
N SER A 170 10.13 -13.28 4.17
CA SER A 170 11.09 -13.75 3.16
C SER A 170 12.09 -12.69 2.69
N VAL A 171 11.81 -11.40 2.95
CA VAL A 171 12.66 -10.27 2.55
C VAL A 171 13.32 -9.60 3.76
N ALA A 172 14.31 -8.74 3.52
CA ALA A 172 14.98 -7.97 4.58
C ALA A 172 14.04 -6.92 5.21
N ASP A 173 14.31 -6.51 6.45
CA ASP A 173 13.46 -5.59 7.23
C ASP A 173 13.26 -4.21 6.58
N ASN A 174 14.22 -3.78 5.74
CA ASN A 174 14.17 -2.51 5.01
C ASN A 174 13.56 -2.64 3.60
N VAL A 175 13.06 -3.82 3.24
CA VAL A 175 12.43 -4.08 1.93
C VAL A 175 10.92 -4.13 2.10
N ALA A 176 10.20 -3.34 1.30
CA ALA A 176 8.76 -3.47 1.13
C ALA A 176 8.43 -4.21 -0.17
N CYS A 177 7.37 -4.99 -0.13
CA CYS A 177 6.78 -5.66 -1.27
C CYS A 177 5.60 -4.82 -1.78
N LEU A 178 5.57 -4.54 -3.08
CA LEU A 178 4.50 -3.82 -3.76
C LEU A 178 3.83 -4.80 -4.74
N TYR A 179 2.60 -5.21 -4.45
CA TYR A 179 1.80 -6.05 -5.34
C TYR A 179 0.96 -5.19 -6.29
N SER A 180 1.24 -5.29 -7.58
CA SER A 180 0.51 -4.61 -8.64
C SER A 180 -0.73 -5.41 -9.01
N LEU A 181 -1.91 -4.81 -8.83
CA LEU A 181 -3.19 -5.41 -9.25
C LEU A 181 -3.31 -5.51 -10.77
N ALA A 182 -2.73 -4.55 -11.50
CA ALA A 182 -2.76 -4.52 -12.96
C ALA A 182 -1.94 -5.65 -13.57
N GLU A 183 -0.78 -5.93 -12.99
CA GLU A 183 0.15 -6.93 -13.52
C GLU A 183 0.09 -8.27 -12.81
N LYS A 184 -0.61 -8.34 -11.67
CA LYS A 184 -0.69 -9.51 -10.78
C LYS A 184 0.71 -10.02 -10.40
N ARG A 185 1.60 -9.10 -10.03
CA ARG A 185 2.99 -9.42 -9.68
C ARG A 185 3.51 -8.57 -8.52
N VAL A 186 4.48 -9.14 -7.80
CA VAL A 186 5.15 -8.51 -6.66
C VAL A 186 6.45 -7.87 -7.08
N TYR A 187 6.71 -6.71 -6.49
CA TYR A 187 7.93 -5.95 -6.64
C TYR A 187 8.58 -5.66 -5.30
N ASN A 188 9.87 -5.97 -5.18
CA ASN A 188 10.62 -5.69 -3.95
C ASN A 188 11.33 -4.35 -4.08
N ILE A 189 11.09 -3.46 -3.11
CA ILE A 189 11.57 -2.09 -3.06
C ILE A 189 12.40 -1.90 -1.79
N THR A 190 13.67 -1.55 -1.94
CA THR A 190 14.53 -1.18 -0.82
C THR A 190 14.25 0.24 -0.37
N LEU A 191 13.94 0.43 0.91
CA LEU A 191 13.56 1.70 1.52
C LEU A 191 14.67 2.25 2.44
N PRO A 192 14.72 3.57 2.66
CA PRO A 192 15.69 4.19 3.57
C PRO A 192 15.43 3.82 5.04
N ASP A 193 16.47 3.92 5.87
CA ASP A 193 16.36 3.76 7.31
C ASP A 193 15.51 4.88 7.96
N PRO A 194 14.82 4.61 9.09
CA PRO A 194 14.68 3.30 9.75
C PRO A 194 13.91 2.26 8.91
N PRO A 195 14.19 0.94 9.08
CA PRO A 195 13.56 -0.12 8.31
C PRO A 195 12.03 -0.08 8.34
N ILE A 196 11.38 -0.29 7.20
CA ILE A 196 9.91 -0.20 7.10
C ILE A 196 9.19 -1.17 8.05
N ARG A 197 9.77 -2.35 8.31
CA ARG A 197 9.19 -3.37 9.21
C ARG A 197 9.10 -2.90 10.67
N SER A 198 9.93 -1.96 11.11
CA SER A 198 9.86 -1.40 12.46
C SER A 198 8.93 -0.19 12.58
N ARG A 199 8.44 0.34 11.46
CA ARG A 199 7.58 1.52 11.43
C ARG A 199 6.11 1.15 11.57
N TYR A 200 5.33 2.06 12.15
CA TYR A 200 3.88 1.98 12.15
C TYR A 200 3.33 2.76 10.95
N LEU A 201 2.59 2.09 10.05
CA LEU A 201 1.93 2.71 8.91
C LEU A 201 0.56 3.25 9.33
N ILE A 202 0.45 4.57 9.45
CA ILE A 202 -0.76 5.22 9.98
C ILE A 202 -1.66 5.79 8.87
N GLY A 203 -1.17 5.85 7.63
CA GLY A 203 -1.94 6.33 6.49
C GLY A 203 -1.15 6.32 5.19
N SER A 204 -1.87 6.51 4.08
CA SER A 204 -1.28 6.57 2.73
C SER A 204 -2.17 7.42 1.82
N SER A 205 -1.57 8.36 1.08
CA SER A 205 -2.25 9.11 0.03
C SER A 205 -1.27 9.76 -0.95
N HIS A 206 -1.70 9.97 -2.20
CA HIS A 206 -0.95 10.64 -3.26
C HIS A 206 0.49 10.10 -3.50
N GLY A 207 0.71 8.81 -3.21
CA GLY A 207 2.02 8.14 -3.31
C GLY A 207 2.93 8.31 -2.10
N TRP A 208 2.45 8.93 -1.03
CA TRP A 208 3.10 9.04 0.25
C TRP A 208 2.49 8.08 1.27
N LEU A 209 3.35 7.43 2.02
CA LEU A 209 3.01 6.81 3.29
C LEU A 209 3.24 7.83 4.41
N VAL A 210 2.38 7.81 5.42
CA VAL A 210 2.65 8.44 6.71
C VAL A 210 3.05 7.34 7.69
N THR A 211 4.25 7.44 8.24
CA THR A 211 4.85 6.41 9.08
C THR A 211 5.31 6.97 10.41
N ALA A 212 5.16 6.23 11.50
CA ALA A 212 5.75 6.56 12.80
C ALA A 212 6.96 5.66 13.09
N ASP A 213 8.09 6.25 13.47
CA ASP A 213 9.31 5.52 13.84
C ASP A 213 9.28 5.04 15.31
N ASP A 214 10.38 4.48 15.81
CA ASP A 214 10.52 3.95 17.17
C ASP A 214 10.60 5.04 18.26
N LYS A 215 10.64 6.32 17.86
CA LYS A 215 10.56 7.47 18.75
C LYS A 215 9.19 8.14 18.73
N SER A 216 8.23 7.53 18.03
CA SER A 216 6.92 8.09 17.73
C SER A 216 6.97 9.36 16.88
N GLU A 217 8.07 9.58 16.14
CA GLU A 217 8.16 10.69 15.19
C GLU A 217 7.51 10.31 13.86
N LEU A 218 6.77 11.25 13.27
CA LEU A 218 6.09 11.05 12.01
C LEU A 218 6.97 11.42 10.81
N HIS A 219 6.85 10.62 9.75
CA HIS A 219 7.58 10.81 8.50
C HIS A 219 6.67 10.56 7.31
N LEU A 220 6.77 11.43 6.31
CA LEU A 220 6.32 11.10 4.96
C LEU A 220 7.39 10.25 4.27
N LEU A 221 6.98 9.14 3.66
CA LEU A 221 7.84 8.27 2.89
C LEU A 221 7.19 7.97 1.55
N ASN A 222 7.85 8.30 0.44
CA ASN A 222 7.44 7.85 -0.88
C ASN A 222 8.24 6.58 -1.23
N PRO A 223 7.61 5.39 -1.30
CA PRO A 223 8.34 4.14 -1.53
C PRO A 223 9.04 4.09 -2.88
N ILE A 224 8.44 4.71 -3.90
CA ILE A 224 8.94 4.64 -5.27
C ILE A 224 10.19 5.52 -5.44
N THR A 225 10.12 6.75 -4.94
CA THR A 225 11.23 7.70 -5.04
C THR A 225 12.28 7.48 -3.96
N GLY A 226 11.92 6.84 -2.84
CA GLY A 226 12.73 6.71 -1.63
C GLY A 226 12.90 8.03 -0.86
N GLN A 227 12.12 9.06 -1.20
CA GLN A 227 12.16 10.33 -0.49
C GLN A 227 11.50 10.17 0.89
N GLN A 228 12.17 10.65 1.93
CA GLN A 228 11.66 10.71 3.29
C GLN A 228 11.71 12.15 3.79
N ILE A 229 10.64 12.59 4.44
CA ILE A 229 10.50 13.94 4.98
C ILE A 229 9.98 13.81 6.41
N ALA A 230 10.73 14.35 7.37
CA ALA A 230 10.30 14.43 8.76
C ALA A 230 9.12 15.42 8.88
N LEU A 231 8.10 15.03 9.63
CA LEU A 231 7.00 15.91 10.02
C LEU A 231 7.32 16.58 11.37
N PRO A 232 6.50 17.54 11.83
CA PRO A 232 6.79 18.22 13.08
C PRO A 232 6.97 17.25 14.26
N PRO A 233 7.88 17.56 15.21
CA PRO A 233 8.18 16.64 16.29
C PRO A 233 6.96 16.33 17.17
N VAL A 234 6.87 15.11 17.67
CA VAL A 234 5.76 14.67 18.56
C VAL A 234 5.62 15.55 19.80
N ILE A 235 6.72 16.07 20.32
CA ILE A 235 6.75 17.00 21.47
C ILE A 235 6.12 18.36 21.23
N THR A 236 5.78 18.68 19.97
CA THR A 236 5.08 19.93 19.63
C THR A 236 3.55 19.79 19.71
N ILE A 237 3.06 18.56 19.93
CA ILE A 237 1.66 18.28 20.21
C ILE A 237 1.37 18.73 21.63
N GLU A 238 0.34 19.55 21.80
CA GLU A 238 0.04 20.22 23.08
C GLU A 238 -0.03 19.27 24.27
N HIS A 239 -0.55 18.05 24.09
CA HIS A 239 -0.80 17.07 25.16
C HIS A 239 0.37 16.11 25.41
N VAL A 240 1.52 16.31 24.76
CA VAL A 240 2.69 15.42 24.86
C VAL A 240 3.87 16.18 25.47
N LYS A 241 4.43 15.63 26.56
CA LYS A 241 5.62 16.20 27.22
C LYS A 241 6.73 15.17 27.29
N PRO A 242 7.95 15.53 26.85
CA PRO A 242 9.09 14.64 26.97
C PRO A 242 9.55 14.51 28.43
N ILE A 243 9.90 13.30 28.82
CA ILE A 243 10.59 12.99 30.07
C ILE A 243 12.05 12.71 29.73
N LEU A 244 12.97 13.45 30.34
CA LEU A 244 14.39 13.35 30.09
C LEU A 244 15.06 12.38 31.07
N ASP A 245 16.09 11.66 30.60
CA ASP A 245 16.99 10.89 31.46
C ASP A 245 18.06 11.79 32.11
N ASP A 246 18.92 11.19 32.94
CA ASP A 246 20.02 11.88 33.62
C ASP A 246 21.03 12.52 32.65
N ALA A 247 21.08 12.07 31.39
CA ALA A 247 21.92 12.62 30.33
C ALA A 247 21.23 13.74 29.53
N GLY A 248 19.96 14.05 29.82
CA GLY A 248 19.17 15.06 29.13
C GLY A 248 18.56 14.58 27.80
N ALA A 249 18.61 13.29 27.50
CA ALA A 249 17.97 12.71 26.32
C ALA A 249 16.51 12.34 26.61
N ILE A 250 15.64 12.44 25.62
CA ILE A 250 14.24 12.01 25.75
C ILE A 250 14.22 10.49 25.96
N SER A 251 13.65 10.07 27.10
CA SER A 251 13.57 8.66 27.49
C SER A 251 12.14 8.13 27.43
N LYS A 252 11.15 8.97 27.75
CA LYS A 252 9.71 8.64 27.77
C LYS A 252 8.88 9.85 27.40
N TYR A 253 7.59 9.62 27.20
CA TYR A 253 6.59 10.67 27.02
C TYR A 253 5.52 10.60 28.09
N GLU A 254 5.12 11.76 28.58
CA GLU A 254 3.93 11.99 29.37
C GLU A 254 2.83 12.43 28.40
N LEU A 255 1.76 11.65 28.28
CA LEU A 255 0.55 12.01 27.55
C LEU A 255 -0.52 12.33 28.58
N TRP A 256 -1.03 13.55 28.59
CA TRP A 256 -2.12 13.92 29.50
C TRP A 256 -3.41 14.20 28.75
N ASP A 257 -4.49 13.97 29.48
CA ASP A 257 -5.84 14.29 29.08
C ASP A 257 -6.58 14.90 30.29
N ASP A 258 -7.81 15.38 30.11
CA ASP A 258 -8.68 15.96 31.14
C ASP A 258 -8.92 15.01 32.33
N LEU A 259 -8.71 13.70 32.14
CA LEU A 259 -9.01 12.67 33.13
C LEU A 259 -7.79 12.01 33.77
N ASP A 260 -6.69 11.83 33.03
CA ASP A 260 -5.53 11.05 33.50
C ASP A 260 -4.21 11.48 32.82
N VAL A 261 -3.10 11.01 33.40
CA VAL A 261 -1.75 11.18 32.85
C VAL A 261 -1.12 9.81 32.69
N GLU A 262 -0.78 9.45 31.46
CA GLU A 262 -0.11 8.20 31.14
C GLU A 262 1.35 8.42 30.74
N ILE A 263 2.23 7.53 31.20
CA ILE A 263 3.64 7.54 30.83
C ILE A 263 3.89 6.40 29.85
N HIS A 264 4.41 6.76 28.67
CA HIS A 264 4.69 5.84 27.57
C HIS A 264 6.19 5.81 27.27
N ASP A 265 6.71 4.62 26.98
CA ASP A 265 8.03 4.49 26.36
C ASP A 265 7.99 5.04 24.91
N LEU A 266 9.14 5.41 24.36
CA LEU A 266 9.22 6.14 23.08
C LEU A 266 8.52 5.43 21.91
N ASP A 267 8.62 4.10 21.84
CA ASP A 267 8.07 3.29 20.76
C ASP A 267 6.61 2.86 21.01
N LYS A 268 6.08 3.15 22.21
CA LYS A 268 4.72 2.81 22.64
C LYS A 268 3.74 3.95 22.47
N LEU A 269 4.19 5.21 22.55
CA LEU A 269 3.30 6.35 22.37
C LEU A 269 2.57 6.31 21.01
N ARG A 270 3.26 5.97 19.91
CA ARG A 270 2.66 5.80 18.58
C ARG A 270 1.54 4.77 18.52
N ASP A 271 1.54 3.78 19.41
CA ASP A 271 0.55 2.69 19.39
C ASP A 271 -0.82 3.15 19.90
N CYS A 272 -0.88 4.25 20.67
CA CYS A 272 -2.12 4.85 21.17
C CYS A 272 -2.38 6.24 20.58
N LEU A 273 -1.36 7.08 20.40
CA LEU A 273 -1.52 8.49 20.04
C LEU A 273 -2.10 8.69 18.64
N TYR A 274 -1.57 7.98 17.64
CA TYR A 274 -1.93 8.21 16.24
C TYR A 274 -3.01 7.23 15.77
N PHE A 275 -4.18 7.76 15.46
CA PHE A 275 -5.29 6.97 14.93
C PHE A 275 -5.10 6.75 13.42
N ARG A 276 -5.05 7.85 12.66
CA ARG A 276 -4.90 7.85 11.20
C ARG A 276 -4.26 9.13 10.71
N ALA A 277 -3.61 9.08 9.56
CA ALA A 277 -3.10 10.27 8.89
C ALA A 277 -3.49 10.33 7.40
N TYR A 278 -3.61 11.56 6.92
CA TYR A 278 -3.94 11.90 5.55
C TYR A 278 -2.93 12.88 5.00
N VAL A 279 -2.64 12.76 3.71
CA VAL A 279 -1.79 13.69 2.98
C VAL A 279 -2.66 14.27 1.87
N PHE A 280 -2.74 15.60 1.80
CA PHE A 280 -3.49 16.28 0.74
C PHE A 280 -2.58 17.26 0.00
N PRO A 281 -2.75 17.44 -1.32
CA PRO A 281 -2.01 18.45 -2.07
C PRO A 281 -2.29 19.84 -1.51
N ASP A 282 -1.26 20.68 -1.44
CA ASP A 282 -1.37 22.11 -1.17
C ASP A 282 -0.98 22.89 -2.43
N PRO A 283 -1.95 23.21 -3.32
CA PRO A 283 -1.67 23.96 -4.54
C PRO A 283 -1.09 25.34 -4.28
N SER A 284 -1.35 25.94 -3.11
CA SER A 284 -0.89 27.30 -2.78
C SER A 284 0.63 27.37 -2.60
N THR A 285 1.23 26.29 -2.10
CA THR A 285 2.67 26.18 -1.86
C THR A 285 3.36 25.25 -2.86
N GLY A 286 2.61 24.48 -3.65
CA GLY A 286 3.16 23.38 -4.45
C GLY A 286 3.67 22.23 -3.57
N SER A 287 3.07 22.06 -2.38
CA SER A 287 3.47 21.11 -1.35
C SER A 287 2.37 20.10 -1.02
N TYR A 288 2.47 19.48 0.16
CA TYR A 288 1.37 18.76 0.79
C TYR A 288 1.09 19.35 2.17
N ILE A 289 -0.17 19.20 2.58
CA ILE A 289 -0.60 19.29 3.96
C ILE A 289 -0.77 17.88 4.53
N VAL A 290 -0.52 17.72 5.82
CA VAL A 290 -0.73 16.48 6.56
C VAL A 290 -1.74 16.74 7.66
N VAL A 291 -2.76 15.89 7.71
CA VAL A 291 -3.80 15.90 8.74
C VAL A 291 -3.72 14.59 9.51
N VAL A 292 -3.66 14.66 10.83
CA VAL A 292 -3.54 13.49 11.70
C VAL A 292 -4.67 13.50 12.72
N THR A 293 -5.33 12.37 12.90
CA THR A 293 -6.33 12.14 13.94
C THR A 293 -5.66 11.55 15.18
N LEU A 294 -5.92 12.12 16.37
CA LEU A 294 -5.31 11.72 17.63
C LEU A 294 -6.28 11.08 18.63
N PHE A 295 -5.86 10.03 19.33
CA PHE A 295 -6.55 9.50 20.53
C PHE A 295 -6.32 10.41 21.76
N PRO A 296 -7.22 10.45 22.78
CA PRO A 296 -8.48 9.70 22.96
C PRO A 296 -9.72 10.27 22.27
N TYR A 297 -9.71 11.54 21.86
CA TYR A 297 -10.92 12.20 21.37
C TYR A 297 -11.04 12.32 19.85
N SER A 298 -10.15 11.65 19.11
CA SER A 298 -10.08 11.76 17.65
C SER A 298 -10.03 13.22 17.16
N ARG A 299 -9.23 14.07 17.83
CA ARG A 299 -9.00 15.46 17.45
C ARG A 299 -8.08 15.54 16.24
N LEU A 300 -8.20 16.62 15.46
CA LEU A 300 -7.41 16.81 14.22
C LEU A 300 -6.21 17.73 14.45
N LEU A 301 -5.02 17.22 14.11
CA LEU A 301 -3.82 18.00 13.93
C LEU A 301 -3.56 18.28 12.46
N PHE A 302 -2.97 19.43 12.20
CA PHE A 302 -2.61 19.91 10.89
C PHE A 302 -1.15 20.38 10.88
N ALA A 303 -0.45 20.09 9.78
CA ALA A 303 0.83 20.69 9.46
C ALA A 303 1.02 20.78 7.94
N ARG A 304 1.70 21.82 7.48
CA ARG A 304 2.30 21.82 6.14
C ARG A 304 3.65 21.11 6.18
N VAL A 305 4.02 20.49 5.07
CA VAL A 305 5.38 19.97 4.93
C VAL A 305 6.38 21.13 5.06
N GLY A 306 7.29 21.02 6.03
CA GLY A 306 8.25 22.06 6.39
C GLY A 306 7.91 22.84 7.66
N ASP A 307 6.70 22.70 8.20
CA ASP A 307 6.36 23.29 9.50
C ASP A 307 7.20 22.66 10.62
N CYS A 308 7.51 23.46 11.64
CA CYS A 308 8.29 23.01 12.80
C CYS A 308 7.44 22.55 13.99
N LYS A 309 6.12 22.72 13.92
CA LYS A 309 5.17 22.34 14.97
C LYS A 309 3.83 21.90 14.40
N TRP A 310 3.14 21.02 15.12
CA TRP A 310 1.73 20.71 14.84
C TRP A 310 0.82 21.86 15.23
N THR A 311 -0.26 22.04 14.47
CA THR A 311 -1.34 22.97 14.81
C THR A 311 -2.63 22.20 15.07
N LEU A 312 -3.23 22.40 16.24
CA LEU A 312 -4.54 21.83 16.57
C LEU A 312 -5.62 22.60 15.80
N LEU A 313 -6.48 21.87 15.08
CA LEU A 313 -7.63 22.49 14.40
C LEU A 313 -8.69 22.93 15.42
N PRO A 314 -9.60 23.87 15.05
CA PRO A 314 -10.62 24.37 15.97
C PRO A 314 -11.43 23.24 16.63
N PRO A 315 -11.92 23.46 17.87
CA PRO A 315 -12.48 22.39 18.70
C PRO A 315 -13.56 21.57 17.98
N GLY A 316 -13.39 20.25 18.04
CA GLY A 316 -14.26 19.21 17.52
C GLY A 316 -13.66 17.84 17.88
N GLU A 317 -14.50 16.83 18.05
CA GLU A 317 -14.11 15.51 18.57
C GLU A 317 -14.77 14.39 17.75
N ASP A 318 -14.35 13.16 17.98
CA ASP A 318 -14.88 11.94 17.37
C ASP A 318 -14.70 11.86 15.84
N TYR A 319 -13.71 12.53 15.25
CA TYR A 319 -13.43 12.45 13.81
C TYR A 319 -12.83 11.10 13.38
N GLU A 320 -13.48 10.39 12.47
CA GLU A 320 -13.00 9.10 11.95
C GLU A 320 -12.40 9.21 10.55
N GLN A 321 -12.91 10.14 9.74
CA GLN A 321 -12.53 10.30 8.34
C GLN A 321 -12.29 11.75 7.96
N CYS A 322 -11.36 11.96 7.03
CA CYS A 322 -11.07 13.26 6.43
C CYS A 322 -10.92 13.13 4.92
N ILE A 323 -11.42 14.14 4.19
CA ILE A 323 -11.23 14.27 2.74
C ILE A 323 -11.05 15.74 2.39
N HIS A 324 -10.19 16.03 1.43
CA HIS A 324 -10.03 17.38 0.90
C HIS A 324 -10.79 17.51 -0.42
N MET A 325 -11.79 18.39 -0.46
CA MET A 325 -12.67 18.62 -1.61
C MET A 325 -12.91 20.12 -1.76
N ASP A 326 -12.98 20.61 -3.00
CA ASP A 326 -13.31 22.01 -3.31
C ASP A 326 -12.51 23.07 -2.53
N GLY A 327 -11.25 22.75 -2.19
CA GLY A 327 -10.35 23.63 -1.44
C GLY A 327 -10.55 23.64 0.08
N LEU A 328 -11.43 22.79 0.62
CA LEU A 328 -11.71 22.66 2.04
C LEU A 328 -11.39 21.24 2.53
N LEU A 329 -11.02 21.14 3.80
CA LEU A 329 -10.92 19.86 4.51
C LEU A 329 -12.30 19.54 5.12
N TYR A 330 -12.91 18.46 4.67
CA TYR A 330 -14.12 17.89 5.28
C TYR A 330 -13.73 16.79 6.25
N ALA A 331 -14.26 16.85 7.47
CA ALA A 331 -14.06 15.85 8.50
C ALA A 331 -15.40 15.25 8.95
N PHE A 332 -15.42 13.93 9.11
CA PHE A 332 -16.60 13.15 9.42
C PHE A 332 -16.42 12.55 10.81
N THR A 333 -17.41 12.77 11.66
CA THR A 333 -17.42 12.20 13.00
C THR A 333 -18.11 10.84 13.01
N ARG A 334 -17.83 10.04 14.03
CA ARG A 334 -18.51 8.76 14.29
C ARG A 334 -20.04 8.89 14.39
N THR A 335 -20.53 10.03 14.88
CA THR A 335 -21.95 10.33 15.04
C THR A 335 -22.62 10.83 13.77
N GLY A 336 -21.88 10.99 12.67
CA GLY A 336 -22.44 11.41 11.37
C GLY A 336 -22.47 12.92 11.16
N GLN A 337 -21.89 13.70 12.09
CA GLN A 337 -21.61 15.11 11.88
C GLN A 337 -20.53 15.29 10.81
N ILE A 338 -20.72 16.30 9.94
CA ILE A 338 -19.76 16.69 8.91
C ILE A 338 -19.36 18.15 9.12
N ASP A 339 -18.07 18.37 9.33
CA ASP A 339 -17.48 19.68 9.47
C ASP A 339 -16.57 20.01 8.28
N ALA A 340 -16.51 21.28 7.91
CA ALA A 340 -15.58 21.80 6.93
C ALA A 340 -14.60 22.79 7.59
N PHE A 341 -13.33 22.66 7.23
CA PHE A 341 -12.24 23.53 7.67
C PHE A 341 -11.63 24.25 6.47
N ASP A 342 -11.54 25.57 6.56
CA ASP A 342 -10.74 26.38 5.65
C ASP A 342 -9.32 26.50 6.21
N LEU A 343 -8.36 25.94 5.47
CA LEU A 343 -6.95 25.87 5.83
C LEU A 343 -6.08 26.91 5.11
N THR A 344 -6.69 27.78 4.30
CA THR A 344 -5.98 28.77 3.48
C THR A 344 -5.57 30.02 4.27
N GLY A 345 -6.31 30.35 5.32
CA GLY A 345 -6.07 31.51 6.17
C GLY A 345 -5.04 31.27 7.30
N PRO A 346 -4.57 32.36 7.95
CA PRO A 346 -3.72 32.26 9.15
C PRO A 346 -4.48 31.75 10.39
N THR A 347 -5.81 31.81 10.35
CA THR A 347 -6.71 31.29 11.36
C THR A 347 -7.63 30.28 10.70
N PHE A 348 -7.74 29.09 11.28
CA PHE A 348 -8.61 28.04 10.76
C PHE A 348 -10.03 28.23 11.29
N THR A 349 -11.00 28.14 10.40
CA THR A 349 -12.43 28.24 10.76
C THR A 349 -13.09 26.88 10.58
N ARG A 350 -13.80 26.42 11.60
CA ARG A 350 -14.67 25.24 11.56
C ARG A 350 -16.10 25.66 11.25
N ASN A 351 -16.67 25.11 10.19
CA ASN A 351 -18.05 25.28 9.80
C ASN A 351 -18.77 23.93 9.87
N VAL A 352 -19.85 23.84 10.65
CA VAL A 352 -20.67 22.63 10.70
C VAL A 352 -21.56 22.62 9.45
N ILE A 353 -21.38 21.62 8.58
CA ILE A 353 -22.15 21.49 7.34
C ILE A 353 -23.45 20.70 7.60
N ALA A 354 -23.34 19.62 8.37
CA ALA A 354 -24.47 18.83 8.83
C ALA A 354 -24.19 18.35 10.26
N ASP A 355 -25.11 18.61 11.19
CA ASP A 355 -24.98 18.18 12.59
C ASP A 355 -25.11 16.66 12.73
N GLU A 356 -26.04 16.06 11.99
CA GLU A 356 -26.21 14.61 11.85
C GLU A 356 -26.93 14.35 10.52
N MET A 357 -26.48 13.35 9.78
CA MET A 357 -27.13 12.95 8.52
C MET A 357 -28.35 12.05 8.80
N GLU A 358 -29.49 12.33 8.18
CA GLU A 358 -30.66 11.45 8.26
C GLU A 358 -30.31 10.06 7.69
N ASN A 359 -30.66 9.00 8.42
CA ASN A 359 -30.29 7.61 8.14
C ASN A 359 -28.79 7.31 8.28
N HIS A 360 -28.09 8.09 9.11
CA HIS A 360 -26.72 7.79 9.50
C HIS A 360 -26.61 6.38 10.08
N ILE A 361 -25.55 5.68 9.69
CA ILE A 361 -25.16 4.40 10.26
C ILE A 361 -23.93 4.69 11.10
N SER A 362 -24.07 4.49 12.41
CA SER A 362 -23.02 4.82 13.38
C SER A 362 -21.79 3.93 13.18
N GLY A 363 -20.62 4.43 13.55
CA GLY A 363 -19.40 3.61 13.63
C GLY A 363 -19.48 2.45 14.63
N MET A 364 -20.56 2.35 15.42
CA MET A 364 -20.81 1.17 16.26
C MET A 364 -21.30 -0.05 15.46
N ASP A 365 -21.76 0.16 14.22
CA ASP A 365 -22.24 -0.89 13.32
C ASP A 365 -21.16 -1.36 12.30
N GLY A 366 -19.94 -0.80 12.38
CA GLY A 366 -18.81 -1.11 11.50
C GLY A 366 -17.89 0.08 11.23
N TRP A 367 -16.88 -0.08 10.39
CA TRP A 367 -15.99 1.03 9.99
C TRP A 367 -16.63 1.92 8.93
N MET A 368 -16.50 3.24 9.11
CA MET A 368 -16.98 4.24 8.16
C MET A 368 -15.83 4.77 7.29
N TYR A 369 -16.09 4.96 6.00
CA TYR A 369 -15.20 5.61 5.05
C TYR A 369 -15.94 6.70 4.27
N ALA A 370 -15.26 7.82 4.03
CA ALA A 370 -15.73 8.89 3.16
C ALA A 370 -14.88 8.93 1.89
N VAL A 371 -15.53 9.02 0.73
CA VAL A 371 -14.86 9.01 -0.57
C VAL A 371 -15.61 9.86 -1.58
N GLN A 372 -14.89 10.65 -2.37
CA GLN A 372 -15.47 11.39 -3.49
C GLN A 372 -15.45 10.53 -4.74
N ALA A 373 -16.59 10.37 -5.38
CA ALA A 373 -16.71 9.71 -6.67
C ALA A 373 -16.18 10.60 -7.81
N PRO A 374 -15.76 10.03 -8.96
CA PRO A 374 -15.32 10.80 -10.12
C PRO A 374 -16.36 11.82 -10.64
N CYS A 375 -17.65 11.59 -10.40
CA CYS A 375 -18.73 12.53 -10.73
C CYS A 375 -18.86 13.72 -9.76
N GLY A 376 -18.03 13.78 -8.71
CA GLY A 376 -18.07 14.80 -7.65
C GLY A 376 -18.96 14.46 -6.47
N ASP A 377 -19.79 13.40 -6.58
CA ASP A 377 -20.66 12.97 -5.47
C ASP A 377 -19.83 12.46 -4.29
N LEU A 378 -20.20 12.88 -3.09
CA LEU A 378 -19.64 12.36 -1.85
C LEU A 378 -20.37 11.05 -1.47
N LEU A 379 -19.59 10.01 -1.23
CA LEU A 379 -20.07 8.69 -0.81
C LEU A 379 -19.61 8.39 0.61
N GLN A 380 -20.52 7.79 1.39
CA GLN A 380 -20.22 7.14 2.66
C GLN A 380 -20.28 5.63 2.47
N VAL A 381 -19.24 4.94 2.92
CA VAL A 381 -19.11 3.48 2.83
C VAL A 381 -19.05 2.93 4.25
N CYS A 382 -19.93 2.00 4.58
CA CYS A 382 -19.98 1.33 5.86
C CYS A 382 -19.55 -0.12 5.66
N ARG A 383 -18.47 -0.53 6.31
CA ARG A 383 -17.95 -1.90 6.30
C ARG A 383 -18.35 -2.58 7.60
N GLY A 384 -19.29 -3.51 7.49
CA GLY A 384 -19.60 -4.44 8.58
C GLY A 384 -18.55 -5.55 8.65
N ALA A 385 -18.34 -6.08 9.85
CA ALA A 385 -17.58 -7.29 10.06
C ALA A 385 -18.24 -8.14 11.14
N GLU A 386 -18.07 -9.45 11.02
CA GLU A 386 -18.44 -10.43 12.04
C GLU A 386 -17.18 -10.92 12.76
N VAL A 387 -17.32 -11.26 14.04
CA VAL A 387 -16.26 -11.89 14.82
C VAL A 387 -16.34 -13.39 14.60
N THR A 388 -15.29 -13.98 14.06
CA THR A 388 -15.20 -15.44 13.85
C THR A 388 -14.91 -16.18 15.15
N GLU A 389 -15.02 -17.51 15.14
CA GLU A 389 -14.71 -18.37 16.29
C GLU A 389 -13.26 -18.19 16.81
N ASP A 390 -12.34 -17.78 15.92
CA ASP A 390 -10.94 -17.50 16.23
C ASP A 390 -10.69 -16.04 16.68
N ILE A 391 -11.74 -15.27 16.98
CA ILE A 391 -11.68 -13.85 17.38
C ILE A 391 -11.00 -13.00 16.28
N MET A 392 -11.20 -13.37 15.02
CA MET A 392 -10.80 -12.55 13.87
C MET A 392 -11.99 -11.77 13.36
N LEU A 393 -11.77 -10.52 12.95
CA LEU A 393 -12.80 -9.70 12.32
C LEU A 393 -12.80 -10.02 10.83
N GLU A 394 -13.94 -10.48 10.33
CA GLU A 394 -14.13 -10.83 8.94
C GLU A 394 -15.21 -9.97 8.31
N THR A 395 -14.90 -9.30 7.19
CA THR A 395 -15.89 -8.48 6.47
C THR A 395 -17.06 -9.31 5.95
N ASP A 396 -18.26 -9.02 6.44
CA ASP A 396 -19.51 -9.68 6.05
C ASP A 396 -20.22 -8.92 4.91
N LYS A 397 -20.27 -7.59 5.02
CA LYS A 397 -21.02 -6.73 4.11
C LYS A 397 -20.39 -5.35 4.01
N ILE A 398 -20.56 -4.76 2.83
CA ILE A 398 -20.24 -3.35 2.60
C ILE A 398 -21.46 -2.67 2.02
N MET A 399 -21.82 -1.54 2.63
CA MET A 399 -22.96 -0.73 2.23
C MET A 399 -22.45 0.63 1.75
N VAL A 400 -22.97 1.10 0.62
CA VAL A 400 -22.57 2.37 0.01
C VAL A 400 -23.77 3.30 -0.01
N TYR A 401 -23.54 4.54 0.41
CA TYR A 401 -24.53 5.61 0.47
C TYR A 401 -24.01 6.83 -0.26
N LYS A 402 -24.87 7.50 -1.00
CA LYS A 402 -24.62 8.85 -1.51
C LYS A 402 -25.03 9.85 -0.43
N ALA A 403 -24.13 10.77 -0.08
CA ALA A 403 -24.43 11.87 0.83
C ALA A 403 -25.09 13.03 0.06
N ASP A 404 -26.36 13.30 0.36
CA ASP A 404 -27.03 14.52 -0.06
C ASP A 404 -26.83 15.58 1.03
N MET A 405 -25.82 16.42 0.84
CA MET A 405 -25.47 17.48 1.79
C MET A 405 -26.56 18.56 1.91
N SER A 406 -27.38 18.73 0.86
CA SER A 406 -28.46 19.73 0.83
C SER A 406 -29.66 19.26 1.63
N ALA A 407 -30.03 17.99 1.43
CA ALA A 407 -31.10 17.33 2.17
C ALA A 407 -30.64 16.79 3.53
N LYS A 408 -29.34 16.88 3.85
CA LYS A 408 -28.69 16.28 5.03
C LYS A 408 -29.07 14.81 5.21
N LYS A 409 -29.00 14.03 4.13
CA LYS A 409 -29.50 12.65 4.09
C LYS A 409 -28.53 11.70 3.40
N LEU A 410 -28.44 10.48 3.91
CA LEU A 410 -27.77 9.38 3.22
C LEU A 410 -28.77 8.59 2.38
N VAL A 411 -28.46 8.43 1.10
CA VAL A 411 -29.27 7.65 0.14
C VAL A 411 -28.52 6.38 -0.22
N LYS A 412 -29.05 5.23 0.21
CA LYS A 412 -28.45 3.91 -0.08
C LYS A 412 -28.35 3.69 -1.59
N MET A 413 -27.19 3.23 -2.03
CA MET A 413 -26.91 2.89 -3.42
C MET A 413 -27.03 1.39 -3.66
N ASN A 414 -27.56 1.01 -4.83
CA ASN A 414 -27.56 -0.37 -5.30
C ASN A 414 -26.32 -0.61 -6.15
N GLY A 415 -25.16 -0.70 -5.49
CA GLY A 415 -23.85 -0.87 -6.12
C GLY A 415 -23.23 0.40 -6.67
N LEU A 416 -22.04 0.24 -7.25
CA LEU A 416 -21.17 1.26 -7.83
C LEU A 416 -21.21 1.29 -9.37
N ARG A 417 -21.91 0.33 -9.99
CA ARG A 417 -21.97 0.14 -11.45
C ARG A 417 -20.57 -0.06 -12.05
N ASP A 418 -20.11 0.91 -12.83
CA ASP A 418 -18.83 0.98 -13.53
C ASP A 418 -17.68 1.50 -12.66
N HIS A 419 -17.89 1.66 -11.35
CA HIS A 419 -16.87 2.13 -10.42
C HIS A 419 -16.33 1.02 -9.51
N VAL A 420 -15.16 1.28 -8.94
CA VAL A 420 -14.43 0.41 -8.00
C VAL A 420 -14.00 1.24 -6.80
N LEU A 421 -14.14 0.69 -5.59
CA LEU A 421 -13.70 1.33 -4.36
C LEU A 421 -12.45 0.68 -3.79
N PHE A 422 -11.58 1.50 -3.21
CA PHE A 422 -10.47 1.08 -2.35
C PHE A 422 -10.67 1.69 -0.96
N ILE A 423 -10.75 0.85 0.06
CA ILE A 423 -10.97 1.26 1.47
C ILE A 423 -9.96 0.58 2.40
N GLY A 424 -9.78 1.14 3.59
CA GLY A 424 -8.81 0.71 4.60
C GLY A 424 -8.16 1.90 5.28
N ARG A 425 -6.92 1.72 5.78
CA ARG A 425 -6.22 2.79 6.53
C ARG A 425 -5.69 3.92 5.64
N SER A 426 -5.55 3.66 4.35
CA SER A 426 -5.26 4.67 3.32
C SER A 426 -6.43 5.62 3.09
N GLN A 427 -6.18 6.77 2.47
CA GLN A 427 -7.27 7.57 1.91
C GLN A 427 -8.08 6.71 0.93
N SER A 428 -9.39 6.66 1.13
CA SER A 428 -10.29 5.88 0.30
C SER A 428 -10.38 6.48 -1.12
N GLN A 429 -10.53 5.62 -2.12
CA GLN A 429 -10.56 6.02 -3.53
C GLN A 429 -11.75 5.38 -4.25
N CYS A 430 -12.38 6.16 -5.13
CA CYS A 430 -13.41 5.70 -6.05
C CYS A 430 -12.92 5.92 -7.48
N LEU A 431 -12.73 4.83 -8.22
CA LEU A 431 -12.12 4.82 -9.55
C LEU A 431 -13.12 4.33 -10.59
N SER A 432 -13.06 4.86 -11.81
CA SER A 432 -13.82 4.33 -12.94
C SER A 432 -13.15 3.08 -13.49
N ALA A 433 -13.87 1.97 -13.60
CA ALA A 433 -13.33 0.73 -14.16
C ALA A 433 -13.01 0.84 -15.66
N GLU A 434 -13.56 1.82 -16.37
CA GLU A 434 -13.20 2.10 -17.77
C GLU A 434 -11.72 2.52 -17.87
N GLU A 435 -11.24 3.32 -16.92
CA GLU A 435 -9.84 3.76 -16.85
C GLU A 435 -8.91 2.67 -16.33
N TYR A 436 -9.44 1.69 -15.59
CA TYR A 436 -8.70 0.59 -14.98
C TYR A 436 -9.33 -0.77 -15.33
N PRO A 437 -9.27 -1.21 -16.60
CA PRO A 437 -9.95 -2.42 -17.09
C PRO A 437 -9.49 -3.73 -16.40
N GLN A 438 -8.35 -3.71 -15.73
CA GLN A 438 -7.82 -4.78 -14.90
C GLN A 438 -8.60 -5.00 -13.58
N LEU A 439 -9.33 -3.98 -13.11
CA LEU A 439 -10.07 -4.02 -11.87
C LEU A 439 -11.49 -4.53 -12.08
N LYS A 440 -12.04 -5.20 -11.07
CA LYS A 440 -13.41 -5.71 -11.12
C LYS A 440 -14.39 -4.59 -10.81
N THR A 441 -15.25 -4.25 -11.78
CA THR A 441 -16.37 -3.32 -11.62
C THR A 441 -17.28 -3.73 -10.47
N ASN A 442 -17.92 -2.76 -9.82
CA ASN A 442 -18.89 -3.00 -8.76
C ASN A 442 -18.32 -3.78 -7.56
N CYS A 443 -17.01 -3.69 -7.35
CA CYS A 443 -16.31 -4.31 -6.24
C CYS A 443 -15.66 -3.27 -5.32
N VAL A 444 -15.44 -3.69 -4.08
CA VAL A 444 -14.68 -2.96 -3.07
C VAL A 444 -13.45 -3.77 -2.71
N TYR A 445 -12.28 -3.18 -2.91
CA TYR A 445 -10.99 -3.70 -2.50
C TYR A 445 -10.68 -3.12 -1.12
N PHE A 446 -10.51 -3.98 -0.12
CA PHE A 446 -10.36 -3.55 1.26
C PHE A 446 -9.10 -4.14 1.89
N THR A 447 -8.49 -3.37 2.79
CA THR A 447 -7.47 -3.88 3.73
C THR A 447 -7.96 -3.80 5.16
N ASP A 448 -7.35 -4.56 6.05
CA ASP A 448 -7.59 -4.45 7.48
C ASP A 448 -7.33 -3.01 7.95
N ASP A 449 -8.16 -2.56 8.89
CA ASP A 449 -8.22 -1.19 9.36
C ASP A 449 -8.42 -1.12 10.88
N GLU A 450 -8.10 -2.21 11.58
CA GLU A 450 -8.19 -2.29 13.03
C GLU A 450 -7.37 -1.16 13.69
N THR A 451 -8.05 -0.36 14.50
CA THR A 451 -7.51 0.81 15.20
C THR A 451 -6.28 0.44 16.02
N PHE A 452 -6.37 -0.66 16.76
CA PHE A 452 -5.33 -1.12 17.68
C PHE A 452 -4.52 -2.29 17.10
N VAL A 453 -4.24 -2.25 15.80
CA VAL A 453 -3.47 -3.29 15.11
C VAL A 453 -2.09 -3.56 15.75
N SER A 454 -1.51 -2.58 16.44
CA SER A 454 -0.29 -2.72 17.25
C SER A 454 -0.45 -3.64 18.47
N ARG A 455 -1.65 -3.83 19.00
CA ARG A 455 -1.97 -4.81 20.06
C ARG A 455 -2.19 -6.21 19.51
N TYR A 456 -2.51 -6.32 18.22
CA TYR A 456 -2.88 -7.55 17.52
C TYR A 456 -1.95 -7.85 16.35
N LYS A 457 -0.63 -7.65 16.54
CA LYS A 457 0.39 -7.78 15.48
C LYS A 457 0.43 -9.16 14.82
N ASN A 458 0.01 -10.19 15.54
CA ASN A 458 0.03 -11.58 15.07
C ASN A 458 -1.29 -12.03 14.42
N ASN A 459 -2.37 -11.26 14.57
CA ASN A 459 -3.67 -11.62 14.01
C ASN A 459 -3.60 -11.55 12.48
N ARG A 460 -4.29 -12.49 11.82
CA ARG A 460 -4.48 -12.47 10.37
C ARG A 460 -5.17 -11.17 9.96
N ARG A 461 -4.78 -10.64 8.80
CA ARG A 461 -5.33 -9.39 8.26
C ARG A 461 -6.52 -9.65 7.36
N ASP A 462 -7.62 -8.95 7.63
CA ASP A 462 -8.83 -9.02 6.81
C ASP A 462 -8.70 -8.16 5.54
N ILE A 463 -8.14 -8.79 4.50
CA ILE A 463 -7.83 -8.17 3.20
C ILE A 463 -8.57 -8.94 2.11
N GLY A 464 -9.19 -8.24 1.17
CA GLY A 464 -9.95 -8.92 0.13
C GLY A 464 -10.65 -8.01 -0.87
N ILE A 465 -11.46 -8.65 -1.70
CA ILE A 465 -12.34 -8.02 -2.69
C ILE A 465 -13.76 -8.48 -2.38
N LEU A 466 -14.69 -7.53 -2.25
CA LEU A 466 -16.11 -7.82 -2.09
C LEU A 466 -16.89 -7.31 -3.30
N ASN A 467 -17.67 -8.18 -3.94
CA ASN A 467 -18.60 -7.79 -4.99
C ASN A 467 -19.94 -7.31 -4.39
N LEU A 468 -20.36 -6.10 -4.75
CA LEU A 468 -21.56 -5.47 -4.17
C LEU A 468 -22.88 -5.99 -4.75
N GLU A 469 -22.87 -6.72 -5.87
CA GLU A 469 -24.08 -7.28 -6.49
C GLU A 469 -24.50 -8.59 -5.84
N ASN A 470 -23.56 -9.50 -5.63
CA ASN A 470 -23.84 -10.85 -5.13
C ASN A 470 -23.27 -11.12 -3.72
N GLY A 471 -22.52 -10.17 -3.14
CA GLY A 471 -21.86 -10.35 -1.84
C GLY A 471 -20.68 -11.32 -1.86
N GLY A 472 -20.23 -11.75 -3.04
CA GLY A 472 -19.13 -12.68 -3.21
C GLY A 472 -17.81 -12.06 -2.75
N ARG A 473 -17.06 -12.81 -1.93
CA ARG A 473 -15.75 -12.45 -1.44
C ARG A 473 -14.66 -13.20 -2.19
N GLU A 474 -13.57 -12.52 -2.49
CA GLU A 474 -12.36 -13.10 -3.09
C GLU A 474 -11.09 -12.61 -2.37
N GLU A 475 -10.06 -13.46 -2.34
CA GLU A 475 -8.72 -13.07 -1.89
C GLU A 475 -7.99 -12.28 -3.00
N ILE A 476 -7.19 -11.29 -2.59
CA ILE A 476 -6.37 -10.49 -3.54
C ILE A 476 -5.17 -11.30 -4.06
N ALA A 477 -4.57 -12.07 -3.17
CA ALA A 477 -3.49 -13.02 -3.39
C ALA A 477 -3.46 -13.98 -2.18
N SER A 478 -2.85 -15.16 -2.34
CA SER A 478 -2.48 -16.01 -1.20
C SER A 478 -1.62 -15.22 -0.21
N GLU A 479 -1.61 -15.58 1.07
CA GLU A 479 -1.05 -14.75 2.15
C GLU A 479 0.47 -14.53 2.00
N LEU A 480 0.86 -13.46 1.30
CA LEU A 480 2.25 -13.09 0.97
C LEU A 480 2.90 -12.18 2.03
N TRP A 481 2.10 -11.62 2.94
CA TRP A 481 2.46 -10.54 3.83
C TRP A 481 2.65 -10.97 5.28
N CYS A 482 3.48 -10.21 6.00
CA CYS A 482 3.47 -10.19 7.45
C CYS A 482 2.19 -9.51 7.94
N ASN A 483 1.73 -9.92 9.12
CA ASN A 483 0.66 -9.21 9.82
C ASN A 483 1.12 -7.86 10.40
N TRP A 484 2.42 -7.60 10.48
CA TRP A 484 2.96 -6.31 10.93
C TRP A 484 4.19 -5.85 10.11
N PRO A 485 4.26 -4.57 9.72
CA PRO A 485 3.16 -3.59 9.71
C PRO A 485 1.99 -4.02 8.82
N ASN A 486 0.81 -3.46 9.06
CA ASN A 486 -0.40 -3.81 8.32
C ASN A 486 -0.25 -3.46 6.82
N PRO A 487 -0.59 -4.37 5.88
CA PRO A 487 -0.67 -4.04 4.46
C PRO A 487 -1.57 -2.83 4.20
N ILE A 488 -1.16 -1.97 3.26
CA ILE A 488 -1.84 -0.71 2.97
C ILE A 488 -1.90 -0.44 1.47
N TRP A 489 -3.00 0.18 1.03
CA TRP A 489 -3.10 0.64 -0.35
C TRP A 489 -2.21 1.86 -0.60
N ILE A 490 -1.53 1.86 -1.75
CA ILE A 490 -0.80 3.02 -2.24
C ILE A 490 -0.97 3.13 -3.76
N THR A 491 -1.22 4.33 -4.23
CA THR A 491 -1.12 4.65 -5.66
C THR A 491 0.31 5.11 -5.95
N PRO A 492 1.12 4.35 -6.72
CA PRO A 492 2.50 4.73 -6.99
C PRO A 492 2.61 6.15 -7.57
N ASN A 493 3.64 6.88 -7.14
CA ASN A 493 3.93 8.22 -7.63
C ASN A 493 5.44 8.44 -7.65
N ILE A 494 5.98 8.94 -8.76
CA ILE A 494 7.43 9.20 -8.92
C ILE A 494 7.83 10.66 -8.75
N THR A 495 6.86 11.55 -8.54
CA THR A 495 7.13 12.97 -8.29
C THR A 495 7.85 13.12 -6.96
N ARG A 496 9.00 13.81 -6.99
CA ARG A 496 9.74 14.21 -5.80
C ARG A 496 9.37 15.65 -5.42
N MET A 497 9.24 15.90 -4.12
CA MET A 497 9.11 17.27 -3.62
C MET A 497 10.44 17.99 -3.68
N ASN A 498 10.42 19.22 -4.19
CA ASN A 498 11.58 20.10 -4.17
C ASN A 498 11.68 20.79 -2.80
N MET A 499 12.50 20.24 -1.90
CA MET A 499 12.71 20.78 -0.56
C MET A 499 13.48 22.11 -0.53
N GLY A 500 14.08 22.54 -1.66
CA GLY A 500 14.88 23.78 -1.73
C GLY A 500 14.06 25.06 -1.53
N VAL A 501 12.74 24.97 -1.53
CA VAL A 501 11.80 26.10 -1.33
C VAL A 501 11.43 26.30 0.14
N TYR A 502 11.69 25.31 1.01
CA TYR A 502 11.35 25.31 2.44
C TYR A 502 12.65 25.34 3.26
N LYS A 503 13.27 26.52 3.35
CA LYS A 503 14.45 26.78 4.19
C LYS A 503 14.26 27.97 5.09
#